data_AF-A0A0B7BRF5-F1
#
_entry.id   AF-A0A0B7BRF5-F1
#
_cell.length_a   1.000
_cell.length_b   1.000
_cell.length_c   1.000
_cell.angle_alpha   90.00
_cell.angle_beta   90.00
_cell.angle_gamma   90.00
#
_symmetry.space_group_name_H-M   'P 1'
#
loop_
_entity.id
_entity.type
_entity.pdbx_description
1 polymer ?
#
loop_
_entity_poly.entity_id
_entity_poly.type
_entity_poly.pdbx_seq_one_letter_code
_entity_poly.pdbx_strand_id
1 'polypeptide(L)' 'IIEEIGITDVTIRWKPPLNTGGLELTGYYIERRDTKYTSWIKVDHVKSNVTSYSIQNLLEGNEYVFRI' A
#
# COMPACT_ATOMS: atom_id res chain seq x y z
N ILE A 1 5.14 6.48 2.21
CA ILE A 1 5.23 7.24 3.48
C ILE A 1 4.17 6.66 4.40
N ILE A 2 4.56 6.26 5.60
CA ILE A 2 3.58 5.83 6.61
C ILE A 2 3.06 7.11 7.28
N GLU A 3 1.76 7.34 7.23
CA GLU A 3 1.13 8.53 7.85
C GLU A 3 0.63 8.24 9.26
N GLU A 4 -0.02 7.09 9.46
CA GLU A 4 -0.61 6.68 10.73
C GLU A 4 -0.40 5.18 10.95
N ILE A 5 -0.15 4.79 12.20
CA ILE A 5 0.00 3.40 12.63
C ILE A 5 -0.98 3.18 13.77
N GLY A 6 -2.01 2.38 13.50
CA GLY A 6 -2.93 1.83 14.49
C GLY A 6 -2.46 0.47 15.00
N ILE A 7 -3.25 -0.13 15.89
CA ILE A 7 -2.94 -1.46 16.47
C ILE A 7 -3.12 -2.56 15.41
N THR A 8 -4.16 -2.45 14.59
CA THR A 8 -4.54 -3.44 13.58
C THR A 8 -4.64 -2.84 12.17
N ASP A 9 -4.14 -1.61 12.00
CA ASP A 9 -4.24 -0.87 10.76
C ASP A 9 -3.06 0.08 10.56
N VAL A 10 -2.78 0.40 9.30
CA VAL A 10 -1.73 1.35 8.92
C VAL A 10 -2.23 2.19 7.75
N THR A 11 -2.11 3.51 7.86
CA THR A 11 -2.40 4.43 6.76
C THR A 11 -1.12 4.80 6.04
N ILE A 12 -1.08 4.54 4.74
CA ILE A 12 0.05 4.88 3.87
C ILE A 12 -0.33 5.96 2.87
N ARG A 13 0.63 6.82 2.54
CA ARG A 13 0.57 7.78 1.44
C ARG A 13 1.75 7.61 0.50
N TRP A 14 1.51 7.69 -0.79
CA TRP A 14 2.53 7.63 -1.83
C TRP A 14 2.44 8.85 -2.75
N LYS A 15 3.47 9.02 -3.57
CA LYS A 15 3.48 10.05 -4.61
C LYS A 15 3.18 9.38 -5.96
N PRO A 16 2.49 10.08 -6.86
CA PRO A 16 2.34 9.60 -8.23
C PRO A 16 3.72 9.44 -8.90
N PRO A 17 3.86 8.48 -9.83
CA PRO A 17 5.09 8.30 -10.59
C PRO A 17 5.39 9.55 -11.42
N LEU A 18 6.66 9.95 -11.49
CA LEU A 18 7.08 11.14 -12.24
C LEU A 18 6.90 10.98 -13.76
N ASN A 19 7.02 9.74 -14.23
CA ASN A 19 6.90 9.41 -15.64
C ASN A 19 6.10 8.12 -15.79
N THR A 20 4.95 8.20 -16.46
CA THR A 20 4.11 7.05 -16.81
C THR A 20 4.45 6.49 -18.20
N GLY A 21 5.56 6.95 -18.81
CA GLY A 21 6.02 6.47 -20.11
C GLY A 21 5.09 6.85 -21.27
N GLY A 22 4.22 7.85 -21.06
CA GLY A 22 3.21 8.27 -22.03
C GLY A 22 1.88 7.51 -21.94
N LEU A 23 1.73 6.59 -20.98
CA LEU A 23 0.45 5.92 -20.73
C LEU A 23 -0.34 6.64 -19.63
N GLU A 24 -1.67 6.58 -19.73
CA GLU A 24 -2.55 7.08 -18.69
C GLU A 24 -2.45 6.17 -17.46
N LEU A 25 -2.21 6.77 -16.29
CA LEU A 25 -2.25 6.04 -15.03
C LEU A 25 -3.71 5.77 -14.65
N THR A 26 -4.10 4.50 -14.60
CA THR A 26 -5.47 4.08 -14.30
C THR A 26 -5.70 3.81 -12.81
N GLY A 27 -4.66 3.41 -12.10
CA GLY A 27 -4.75 3.05 -10.69
C GLY A 27 -3.44 2.59 -10.07
N TYR A 28 -3.53 2.20 -8.81
CA TYR A 28 -2.43 1.68 -8.00
C TYR A 28 -2.81 0.34 -7.39
N TYR A 29 -1.86 -0.61 -7.39
CA TYR A 29 -2.02 -1.86 -6.68
C TYR A 29 -1.34 -1.77 -5.32
N ILE A 30 -2.12 -1.93 -4.27
CA ILE A 30 -1.59 -1.91 -2.92
C ILE A 30 -1.37 -3.36 -2.50
N GLU A 31 -0.14 -3.68 -2.14
CA GLU A 31 0.23 -5.01 -1.71
C GLU A 31 0.96 -4.95 -0.37
N ARG A 32 0.77 -5.98 0.45
CA ARG A 32 1.44 -6.15 1.73
C ARG A 32 2.18 -7.47 1.78
N ARG A 33 3.23 -7.52 2.58
CA ARG A 33 3.97 -8.75 2.87
C ARG A 33 4.35 -8.76 4.34
N ASP A 34 4.04 -9.84 5.04
CA ASP A 34 4.59 -10.09 6.38
C ASP A 34 6.09 -10.37 6.24
N THR A 35 6.94 -9.74 7.05
CA THR A 35 8.39 -9.91 6.96
C THR A 35 8.84 -11.36 7.16
N LYS A 36 8.02 -12.17 7.85
CA LYS A 36 8.24 -13.61 8.06
C LYS A 36 8.08 -14.43 6.77
N TYR A 37 7.39 -13.89 5.76
CA TYR A 37 7.10 -14.56 4.49
C TYR A 37 7.68 -13.81 3.28
N THR A 38 7.86 -14.51 2.17
CA THR A 38 8.38 -13.94 0.91
C THR A 38 7.27 -13.50 -0.05
N SER A 39 6.05 -13.98 0.15
CA SER A 39 4.91 -13.72 -0.73
C SER A 39 4.23 -12.39 -0.45
N TRP A 40 3.95 -11.63 -1.52
CA TRP A 40 3.11 -10.45 -1.47
C TRP A 40 1.64 -10.84 -1.58
N ILE A 41 0.79 -10.15 -0.81
CA ILE A 41 -0.66 -10.33 -0.81
C ILE A 41 -1.28 -9.02 -1.30
N LYS A 42 -2.18 -9.12 -2.27
CA LYS A 42 -2.97 -8.01 -2.76
C LYS A 42 -3.92 -7.51 -1.68
N VAL A 43 -3.81 -6.23 -1.34
CA VAL A 43 -4.71 -5.56 -0.40
C VAL A 43 -5.88 -4.96 -1.16
N ASP A 44 -5.58 -4.07 -2.13
CA ASP A 44 -6.61 -3.40 -2.92
C ASP A 44 -6.07 -2.87 -4.26
N HIS A 45 -6.98 -2.42 -5.12
CA HIS A 45 -6.70 -1.69 -6.34
C HIS A 45 -7.50 -0.38 -6.36
N VAL A 46 -6.79 0.74 -6.24
CA VAL A 46 -7.40 2.08 -6.13
C VAL A 46 -7.23 2.87 -7.41
N LYS A 47 -8.11 3.85 -7.63
CA LYS A 47 -8.05 4.76 -8.79
C LYS A 47 -6.81 5.66 -8.74
N SER A 48 -6.39 6.17 -9.90
CA SER A 48 -5.19 7.00 -10.03
C SER A 48 -5.22 8.34 -9.29
N ASN A 49 -6.40 8.84 -8.92
CA ASN A 49 -6.54 10.04 -8.10
C ASN A 49 -6.37 9.78 -6.59
N VAL A 50 -6.23 8.51 -6.18
CA VAL A 50 -6.02 8.12 -4.78
C VAL A 50 -4.53 7.97 -4.52
N THR A 51 -4.01 8.68 -3.53
CA THR A 51 -2.59 8.62 -3.13
C THR A 51 -2.40 8.29 -1.66
N SER A 52 -3.48 7.98 -0.94
CA SER A 52 -3.49 7.55 0.46
C SER A 52 -4.48 6.40 0.64
N TYR A 53 -4.13 5.43 1.47
CA TYR A 53 -4.99 4.28 1.76
C TYR A 53 -4.73 3.72 3.15
N SER A 54 -5.81 3.35 3.85
CA SER A 54 -5.76 2.72 5.16
C SER A 54 -5.88 1.20 5.01
N ILE A 55 -4.82 0.49 5.37
CA ILE A 55 -4.72 -0.96 5.30
C ILE A 55 -5.18 -1.52 6.64
N GLN A 56 -6.25 -2.28 6.60
CA GLN A 56 -6.91 -2.84 7.78
C GLN A 56 -6.58 -4.33 7.95
N ASN A 57 -6.99 -4.91 9.09
CA ASN A 57 -6.84 -6.34 9.42
C ASN A 57 -5.38 -6.80 9.49
N LEU A 58 -4.51 -5.96 10.05
CA LEU A 58 -3.15 -6.32 10.42
C LEU A 58 -3.15 -6.99 11.80
N LEU A 59 -2.23 -7.93 12.00
CA LEU A 59 -2.08 -8.60 13.29
C LEU A 59 -1.07 -7.83 14.14
N GLU A 60 -1.47 -7.52 15.37
CA GLU A 60 -0.58 -6.88 16.35
C GLU A 60 0.68 -7.74 16.58
N GLY A 61 1.83 -7.08 16.67
CA GLY A 61 3.12 -7.74 16.88
C GLY A 61 3.74 -8.35 15.62
N ASN A 62 3.09 -8.25 14.44
CA ASN A 62 3.71 -8.60 13.17
C ASN A 62 4.29 -7.38 12.45
N GLU A 63 5.39 -7.60 11.76
CA GLU A 63 6.02 -6.59 10.91
C GLU A 63 5.56 -6.79 9.46
N TYR A 64 5.14 -5.69 8.83
CA TYR A 64 4.65 -5.69 7.47
C TYR A 64 5.45 -4.73 6.59
N VAL A 65 5.66 -5.13 5.34
CA VAL A 65 6.18 -4.29 4.28
C VAL A 65 5.05 -4.02 3.29
N PHE A 66 4.96 -2.79 2.82
CA PHE A 66 3.94 -2.36 1.86
C PHE A 66 4.60 -1.88 0.57
N ARG A 67 3.94 -2.11 -0.56
CA ARG A 67 4.31 -1.55 -1.87
C ARG A 67 3.08 -1.06 -2.63
N ILE A 68 3.34 -0.10 -3.51
CA ILE A 68 2.38 0.59 -4.38
C ILE A 68 2.94 0.59 -5.80
#